data_AF-A0A382N7E0-F1
#
_entry.id   AF-A0A382N7E0-F1
#
_cell.length_a   1.000
_cell.length_b   1.000
_cell.length_c   1.000
_cell.angle_alpha   90.00
_cell.angle_beta   90.00
_cell.angle_gamma   90.00
#
_symmetry.space_group_name_H-M   'P 1'
#
loop_
_entity.id
_entity.type
_entity.pdbx_description
1 polymer ?
#
loop_
_entity_poly.entity_id
_entity_poly.type
_entity_poly.pdbx_seq_one_letter_code
_entity_poly.pdbx_strand_id
1 'polypeptide(L)'
;MIGCKRDVRIYNGNFHTENVRILWQICADTFRLKRPDILPHVFFPICDCYLDQVRKSLKPEQMKQLSDKESIKLGIELMEACKYDGKPLIKT
;
A
#
# COMPACT_ATOMS: atom_id res chain seq x y z
N MET A 1 19.58 12.25 20.29
CA MET A 1 18.88 12.16 18.99
C MET A 1 18.84 10.69 18.59
N ILE A 2 17.69 10.03 18.76
CA ILE A 2 17.50 8.64 18.34
C ILE A 2 17.26 8.67 16.83
N GLY A 3 18.30 8.39 16.04
CA GLY A 3 18.18 8.25 14.60
C GLY A 3 17.39 6.98 14.26
N CYS A 4 16.31 7.12 13.51
CA CYS A 4 15.69 5.97 12.85
C CYS A 4 16.72 5.36 11.90
N LYS A 5 17.29 4.20 12.26
CA LYS A 5 18.08 3.39 11.34
C LYS A 5 17.17 2.99 10.19
N ARG A 6 17.33 3.65 9.05
CA ARG A 6 16.60 3.34 7.82
C ARG A 6 17.15 2.00 7.35
N ASP A 7 16.39 0.93 7.52
CA ASP A 7 16.80 -0.39 7.04
C ASP A 7 16.90 -0.34 5.51
N VAL A 8 18.13 -0.36 5.01
CA VAL A 8 18.45 -0.15 3.59
C VAL A 8 18.29 -1.49 2.89
N ARG A 9 17.09 -1.75 2.33
CA ARG A 9 16.74 -2.69 1.21
C ARG A 9 15.50 -3.55 1.46
N ILE A 10 14.35 -2.97 1.84
CA ILE A 10 13.07 -3.71 1.79
C ILE A 10 12.23 -3.30 0.57
N TYR A 11 12.48 -2.12 -0.01
CA TYR A 11 11.66 -1.54 -1.07
C TYR A 11 12.46 -1.28 -2.35
N ASN A 12 11.82 -1.50 -3.51
CA ASN A 12 12.35 -1.26 -4.85
C ASN A 12 12.45 0.24 -5.13
N GLY A 13 13.54 0.86 -4.68
CA GLY A 13 13.88 2.24 -5.00
C GLY A 13 13.29 3.28 -4.03
N ASN A 14 13.53 4.54 -4.35
CA ASN A 14 13.17 5.68 -3.52
C ASN A 14 11.88 6.32 -4.04
N PHE A 15 10.73 5.81 -3.59
CA PHE A 15 9.46 6.50 -3.81
C PHE A 15 9.48 7.86 -3.11
N HIS A 16 9.13 8.92 -3.84
CA HIS A 16 8.92 10.23 -3.23
C HIS A 16 7.81 10.12 -2.18
N THR A 17 7.98 10.73 -1.01
CA THR A 17 7.01 10.66 0.10
C THR A 17 5.60 11.05 -0.35
N GLU A 18 5.51 12.02 -1.25
CA GLU A 18 4.26 12.46 -1.85
C GLU A 18 3.54 11.34 -2.62
N ASN A 19 4.27 10.58 -3.46
CA ASN A 19 3.69 9.46 -4.20
C ASN A 19 3.15 8.39 -3.25
N VAL A 20 3.88 8.11 -2.16
CA VAL A 20 3.44 7.15 -1.14
C VAL A 20 2.14 7.61 -0.50
N ARG A 21 2.03 8.89 -0.15
CA ARG A 21 0.81 9.47 0.44
C ARG A 21 -0.37 9.44 -0.53
N ILE A 22 -0.14 9.77 -1.81
CA ILE A 22 -1.17 9.75 -2.84
C ILE A 22 -1.74 8.34 -3.02
N LEU A 23 -0.87 7.33 -3.13
CA LEU A 23 -1.30 5.94 -3.29
C LEU A 23 -2.11 5.45 -2.08
N TRP A 24 -1.67 5.79 -0.87
CA TRP A 24 -2.42 5.48 0.35
C TRP A 24 -3.81 6.12 0.33
N GLN A 25 -3.86 7.40 -0.03
CA GLN A 25 -5.09 8.18 -0.07
C GLN A 25 -6.07 7.61 -1.09
N ILE A 26 -5.60 7.22 -2.28
CA ILE A 26 -6.43 6.55 -3.30
C ILE A 26 -7.04 5.27 -2.75
N CYS A 27 -6.26 4.44 -2.03
CA CYS A 27 -6.77 3.24 -1.39
C CYS A 27 -7.86 3.59 -0.35
N ALA A 28 -7.57 4.51 0.56
CA ALA A 28 -8.49 4.92 1.61
C ALA A 28 -9.80 5.51 1.05
N ASP A 29 -9.72 6.37 0.04
CA ASP A 29 -10.89 6.99 -0.58
C ASP A 29 -11.71 5.98 -1.36
N THR A 30 -11.07 4.97 -1.97
CA THR A 30 -11.79 3.87 -2.62
C THR A 30 -12.65 3.11 -1.61
N PHE A 31 -12.11 2.79 -0.42
CA PHE A 31 -12.89 2.17 0.64
C PHE A 31 -14.04 3.07 1.10
N ARG A 32 -13.78 4.36 1.36
CA ARG A 32 -14.83 5.30 1.77
C ARG A 32 -15.97 5.43 0.75
N LEU A 33 -15.64 5.44 -0.54
CA LEU A 33 -16.62 5.64 -1.62
C LEU A 33 -17.36 4.36 -2.01
N LYS A 34 -16.68 3.21 -2.03
CA LYS A 34 -17.24 1.94 -2.54
C LYS A 34 -17.73 1.03 -1.43
N ARG A 35 -17.17 1.13 -0.22
CA ARG A 35 -17.44 0.28 0.92
C ARG A 35 -17.58 1.11 2.21
N PRO A 36 -18.54 2.05 2.26
CA PRO A 36 -18.76 2.89 3.45
C PRO A 36 -19.16 2.07 4.69
N ASP A 37 -19.56 0.80 4.50
CA ASP A 37 -19.81 -0.18 5.55
C ASP A 37 -18.53 -0.60 6.31
N ILE A 38 -17.35 -0.46 5.69
CA ILE A 38 -16.08 -0.86 6.29
C ILE A 38 -15.48 0.31 7.07
N LEU A 39 -15.25 0.08 8.36
CA LEU A 39 -14.71 1.09 9.25
C LEU A 39 -13.21 1.34 9.02
N PRO A 40 -12.71 2.56 9.27
CA PRO A 40 -11.30 2.93 9.06
C PRO A 40 -10.26 1.99 9.66
N HIS A 41 -10.51 1.49 10.88
CA HIS A 41 -9.58 0.58 11.56
C HIS A 41 -9.39 -0.77 10.84
N VAL A 42 -10.31 -1.16 9.96
CA VAL A 42 -10.23 -2.37 9.15
C VAL A 42 -9.43 -2.11 7.87
N PHE A 43 -9.70 -1.00 7.17
CA PHE A 43 -9.10 -0.77 5.86
C PHE A 43 -7.78 0.01 5.88
N PHE A 44 -7.45 0.77 6.92
CA PHE A 44 -6.13 1.41 7.02
C PHE A 44 -4.97 0.39 6.97
N PRO A 45 -4.99 -0.72 7.75
CA PRO A 45 -3.98 -1.78 7.63
C PRO A 45 -3.89 -2.42 6.24
N ILE A 46 -5.02 -2.51 5.54
CA ILE A 46 -5.06 -3.04 4.16
C ILE A 46 -4.34 -2.08 3.22
N CYS A 47 -4.60 -0.78 3.33
CA CYS A 47 -3.93 0.24 2.52
C CYS A 47 -2.43 0.35 2.80
N ASP A 48 -2.01 0.18 4.07
CA ASP A 48 -0.59 0.08 4.43
C ASP A 48 0.05 -1.15 3.76
N CYS A 49 -0.62 -2.31 3.81
CA CYS A 49 -0.14 -3.52 3.13
C CYS A 49 -0.06 -3.34 1.61
N TYR A 50 -1.06 -2.70 0.99
CA TYR A 50 -1.06 -2.44 -0.46
C TYR A 50 0.15 -1.60 -0.86
N LEU A 51 0.42 -0.52 -0.13
CA LEU A 51 1.61 0.31 -0.36
C LEU A 51 2.90 -0.50 -0.24
N ASP A 52 3.02 -1.32 0.81
CA ASP A 52 4.23 -2.10 1.05
C ASP A 52 4.47 -3.12 -0.06
N GLN A 53 3.43 -3.82 -0.52
CA GLN A 53 3.53 -4.75 -1.64
C GLN A 53 3.93 -4.04 -2.93
N VAL A 54 3.28 -2.92 -3.23
CA VAL A 54 3.60 -2.10 -4.40
C VAL A 54 5.07 -1.64 -4.35
N ARG A 55 5.53 -1.12 -3.21
CA ARG A 55 6.90 -0.63 -3.04
C ARG A 55 7.93 -1.75 -3.00
N LYS A 56 7.55 -2.98 -2.64
CA LYS A 56 8.41 -4.18 -2.72
C LYS A 56 8.52 -4.73 -4.13
N SER A 57 7.47 -4.58 -4.93
CA SER A 57 7.37 -5.25 -6.23
C SER A 57 7.74 -4.33 -7.40
N LEU A 58 7.47 -3.03 -7.31
CA LEU A 58 7.63 -2.09 -8.41
C LEU A 58 8.59 -0.96 -8.07
N LYS A 59 9.36 -0.52 -9.07
CA LYS A 59 10.04 0.77 -9.03
C LYS A 59 9.07 1.91 -9.38
N PRO A 60 9.32 3.15 -8.93
CA PRO A 60 8.47 4.30 -9.23
C PRO A 60 8.20 4.51 -10.73
N GLU A 61 9.18 4.22 -11.59
CA GLU A 61 9.06 4.40 -13.03
C GLU A 61 8.11 3.37 -13.66
N GLN A 62 8.15 2.14 -13.16
CA GLN A 62 7.30 1.05 -13.65
C GLN A 62 5.83 1.29 -13.31
N MET A 63 5.56 1.85 -12.13
CA MET A 63 4.21 2.18 -11.70
C MET A 63 3.51 3.18 -12.64
N LYS A 64 4.24 4.17 -13.14
CA LYS A 64 3.69 5.18 -14.05
C LYS A 64 3.39 4.64 -15.45
N GLN A 65 3.91 3.46 -15.77
CA GLN A 65 3.84 2.84 -17.09
C GLN A 65 2.89 1.64 -17.13
N LEU A 66 2.22 1.32 -16.02
CA LEU A 66 1.26 0.23 -15.99
C LEU A 66 0.10 0.53 -16.94
N SER A 67 -0.16 -0.40 -17.85
CA SER A 67 -1.40 -0.42 -18.62
C SER A 67 -2.61 -0.68 -17.70
N ASP A 68 -3.81 -0.43 -18.21
CA ASP A 68 -5.05 -0.75 -17.48
C ASP A 68 -5.11 -2.22 -17.08
N LYS A 69 -4.70 -3.13 -17.98
CA LYS A 69 -4.69 -4.57 -17.74
C LYS A 69 -3.71 -4.94 -16.62
N GLU A 70 -2.52 -4.34 -16.60
CA GLU A 70 -1.52 -4.58 -15.55
C GLU A 70 -1.96 -3.98 -14.22
N SER A 71 -2.60 -2.82 -14.25
CA SER A 71 -3.17 -2.18 -13.06
C SER A 71 -4.27 -3.03 -12.43
N ILE A 72 -5.17 -3.61 -13.24
CA ILE A 72 -6.20 -4.54 -12.79
C ILE A 72 -5.57 -5.80 -12.19
N LYS A 73 -4.58 -6.39 -12.87
CA LYS A 73 -3.87 -7.58 -12.39
C LYS A 73 -3.20 -7.32 -11.04
N LEU A 74 -2.50 -6.20 -10.91
CA LEU A 74 -1.88 -5.77 -9.65
C LEU A 74 -2.93 -5.62 -8.56
N GLY A 75 -4.09 -5.00 -8.86
CA GLY A 75 -5.19 -4.89 -7.89
C GLY A 75 -5.65 -6.24 -7.34
N ILE A 76 -5.79 -7.25 -8.20
CA ILE A 76 -6.17 -8.62 -7.80
C ILE A 76 -5.07 -9.23 -6.91
N GLU A 77 -3.80 -9.11 -7.29
CA GLU A 77 -2.66 -9.63 -6.50
C GLU A 77 -2.59 -8.98 -5.11
N LEU A 78 -2.84 -7.67 -5.02
CA LEU A 78 -2.89 -6.95 -3.75
C LEU A 78 -4.05 -7.43 -2.87
N MET A 79 -5.24 -7.66 -3.44
CA MET A 79 -6.38 -8.19 -2.71
C MET A 79 -6.11 -9.60 -2.14
N GLU A 80 -5.40 -10.45 -2.88
CA GLU A 80 -5.04 -11.78 -2.44
C GLU A 80 -3.98 -11.76 -1.33
N ALA A 81 -2.96 -10.90 -1.47
CA ALA A 81 -1.83 -10.80 -0.55
C ALA A 81 -2.18 -10.08 0.76
N CYS A 82 -3.05 -9.08 0.71
CA CYS A 82 -3.34 -8.18 1.82
C CYS A 82 -4.75 -8.45 2.36
N LYS A 83 -4.91 -9.62 2.97
CA LYS A 83 -6.10 -9.96 3.75
C LYS A 83 -5.97 -9.40 5.15
N TYR A 84 -7.01 -8.75 5.64
CA TYR A 84 -7.11 -8.37 7.04
C TYR A 84 -7.47 -9.60 7.86
N ASP A 85 -6.52 -10.12 8.64
CA ASP A 85 -6.71 -11.26 9.54
C ASP A 85 -7.13 -10.84 10.96
N GLY A 86 -7.46 -9.56 11.15
CA GLY A 86 -7.92 -9.02 12.44
C GLY A 86 -6.81 -8.83 13.48
N LYS A 87 -5.53 -9.05 13.13
CA LYS A 87 -4.44 -8.89 14.10
C LYS A 87 -4.01 -7.42 14.23
N PRO A 88 -3.81 -6.91 15.46
CA PRO A 88 -3.33 -5.56 15.68
C PRO A 88 -1.95 -5.36 15.05
N LEU A 89 -1.75 -4.24 14.34
CA LEU A 89 -0.43 -3.78 13.88
C LEU A 89 0.41 -3.19 15.03
N ILE A 90 0.39 -3.84 16.19
CA ILE A 90 1.28 -3.52 17.30
C ILE A 90 2.31 -4.65 17.33
N LYS A 91 3.47 -4.41 16.71
CA LYS A 91 4.67 -5.19 17.04
C LYS A 91 5.09 -4.76 18.45
N THR A 92 4.75 -5.56 19.44
CA THR A 92 5.40 -5.58 20.76
C THR A 92 6.88 -5.90 20.61
#